data_AF-A0A2A3MNC0-F1
#
_entry.id   AF-A0A2A3MNC0-F1
#
_cell.length_a   1.000
_cell.length_b   1.000
_cell.length_c   1.000
_cell.angle_alpha   90.00
_cell.angle_beta   90.00
_cell.angle_gamma   90.00
#
_symmetry.space_group_name_H-M   'P 1'
#
loop_
_entity.id
_entity.type
_entity.pdbx_description
1 polymer ?
#
loop_
_entity_poly.entity_id
_entity_poly.type
_entity_poly.pdbx_seq_one_letter_code
_entity_poly.pdbx_strand_id
1 'polypeptide(L)'
;EGRQFGFAVERAVFVATLHRLFVSGSDRACLDWMESYAIDGSEDLALHHFYRAMAWLGEEIEEKAEGALAPRCVKDVIEEKL
;
A
#
# COMPACT_ATOMS: atom_id res chain seq x y z
N GLU A 1 -17.84 -8.64 8.19
CA GLU A 1 -17.17 -7.61 9.02
C GLU A 1 -15.91 -7.16 8.29
N GLY A 2 -15.68 -5.85 8.21
CA GLY A 2 -14.49 -5.30 7.52
C GLY A 2 -13.31 -5.13 8.48
N ARG A 3 -12.09 -5.26 7.97
CA ARG A 3 -10.88 -4.93 8.74
C ARG A 3 -10.87 -3.46 9.13
N GLN A 4 -10.61 -3.18 10.40
CA GLN A 4 -10.49 -1.82 10.91
C GLN A 4 -9.01 -1.42 10.95
N PHE A 5 -8.55 -0.67 9.95
CA PHE A 5 -7.16 -0.24 9.84
C PHE A 5 -6.78 0.86 10.85
N GLY A 6 -7.76 1.66 11.28
CA GLY A 6 -7.53 2.80 12.18
C GLY A 6 -6.89 4.02 11.49
N PHE A 7 -6.76 4.01 10.17
CA PHE A 7 -6.25 5.10 9.34
C PHE A 7 -6.82 5.00 7.92
N ALA A 8 -6.61 6.04 7.10
CA ALA A 8 -7.02 6.08 5.70
C ALA A 8 -6.15 5.17 4.82
N VAL A 9 -6.41 3.86 4.84
CA VAL A 9 -5.61 2.84 4.12
C VAL A 9 -5.54 3.10 2.61
N GLU A 10 -6.65 3.50 1.99
CA GLU A 10 -6.68 3.83 0.56
C GLU A 10 -5.73 4.98 0.23
N ARG A 11 -5.69 6.01 1.08
CA ARG A 11 -4.80 7.15 0.88
C ARG A 11 -3.34 6.75 1.09
N ALA A 12 -3.05 5.89 2.07
CA ALA A 12 -1.70 5.35 2.25
C ALA A 12 -1.22 4.58 1.02
N VAL A 13 -2.08 3.74 0.42
CA VAL A 13 -1.77 3.01 -0.82
C VAL A 13 -1.56 3.97 -1.99
N PHE A 14 -2.45 4.96 -2.14
CA PHE A 14 -2.35 5.97 -3.18
C PHE A 14 -1.03 6.75 -3.10
N VAL A 15 -0.70 7.33 -1.94
CA VAL A 15 0.51 8.13 -1.74
C VAL A 15 1.77 7.30 -1.98
N ALA A 16 1.79 6.07 -1.46
CA ALA A 16 2.92 5.14 -1.64
C ALA A 16 3.13 4.72 -3.10
N THR A 17 2.04 4.61 -3.87
CA THR A 17 2.08 4.30 -5.30
C THR A 17 2.51 5.53 -6.10
N LEU A 18 1.94 6.69 -5.79
CA LEU A 18 2.26 7.96 -6.43
C LEU A 18 3.75 8.29 -6.27
N HIS A 19 4.29 8.19 -5.05
CA HIS A 19 5.71 8.36 -4.79
C HIS A 19 6.56 7.48 -5.71
N ARG A 20 6.25 6.18 -5.80
CA ARG A 20 6.98 5.20 -6.63
C ARG A 20 6.92 5.49 -8.13
N LEU A 21 5.91 6.20 -8.62
CA LEU A 21 5.83 6.63 -10.02
C LEU A 21 6.80 7.78 -10.34
N PHE A 22 7.08 8.65 -9.37
CA PHE A 22 7.95 9.82 -9.57
C PHE A 22 9.40 9.55 -9.17
N VAL A 23 9.62 8.82 -8.08
CA VAL A 23 10.94 8.58 -7.51
C VAL A 23 11.00 7.13 -6.99
N SER A 24 12.09 6.43 -7.28
CA SER A 24 12.33 5.14 -6.65
C SER A 24 12.71 5.35 -5.17
N GLY A 25 12.12 4.55 -4.27
CA GLY A 25 12.39 4.72 -2.85
C GLY A 25 11.62 3.77 -1.96
N SER A 26 11.90 3.85 -0.66
CA SER A 26 11.19 3.10 0.38
C SER A 26 9.96 3.85 0.88
N ASP A 27 9.08 3.15 1.62
CA ASP A 27 7.96 3.80 2.31
C ASP A 27 8.42 4.87 3.32
N ARG A 28 9.65 4.74 3.84
CA ARG A 28 10.28 5.78 4.66
C ARG A 28 10.55 7.04 3.84
N ALA A 29 11.13 6.90 2.66
CA ALA A 29 11.34 8.04 1.75
C ALA A 29 10.01 8.64 1.30
N CYS A 30 8.96 7.82 1.16
CA CYS A 30 7.61 8.28 0.82
C CYS A 30 7.05 9.26 1.87
N LEU A 31 7.29 9.02 3.16
CA LEU A 31 6.85 9.90 4.24
C LEU A 31 7.47 11.30 4.12
N ASP A 32 8.79 11.37 3.91
CA ASP A 32 9.48 12.65 3.77
C ASP A 32 9.10 13.32 2.43
N TRP A 33 8.92 12.52 1.37
CA TRP A 33 8.55 12.99 0.04
C TRP A 33 7.16 13.63 0.02
N MET A 34 6.15 13.03 0.67
CA MET A 34 4.77 13.53 0.61
C MET A 34 4.63 14.92 1.23
N GLU A 35 5.47 15.28 2.21
CA GLU A 35 5.46 16.62 2.83
C GLU A 35 5.78 17.74 1.83
N SER A 36 6.43 17.42 0.72
CA SER A 36 6.76 18.37 -0.33
C SER A 36 5.61 18.61 -1.33
N TYR A 37 4.47 17.92 -1.18
CA TYR A 37 3.35 17.97 -2.11
C TYR A 37 2.02 18.24 -1.39
N ALA A 38 1.12 18.97 -2.04
CA ALA A 38 -0.24 19.16 -1.57
C ALA A 38 -1.11 17.96 -1.99
N ILE A 39 -1.06 16.87 -1.22
CA ILE A 39 -1.85 15.66 -1.46
C ILE A 39 -2.98 15.60 -0.43
N ASP A 40 -4.20 15.92 -0.85
CA ASP A 40 -5.36 15.95 0.05
C ASP A 40 -5.58 14.61 0.78
N GLY A 41 -5.66 14.67 2.11
CA GLY A 41 -5.89 13.51 2.97
C GLY A 41 -4.62 12.78 3.41
N SER A 42 -3.42 13.25 3.03
CA SER A 42 -2.16 12.66 3.50
C SER A 42 -1.68 13.21 4.84
N GLU A 43 -2.36 14.21 5.41
CA GLU A 43 -1.89 15.01 6.55
C GLU A 43 -1.73 14.17 7.83
N ASP A 44 -2.60 13.17 8.02
CA ASP A 44 -2.58 12.27 9.18
C ASP A 44 -1.84 10.95 8.91
N LEU A 45 -1.18 10.81 7.75
CA LEU A 45 -0.42 9.61 7.44
C LEU A 45 0.92 9.59 8.19
N ALA A 46 1.21 8.47 8.83
CA ALA A 46 2.46 8.21 9.52
C ALA A 46 3.16 6.99 8.91
N LEU A 47 4.47 6.86 9.16
CA LEU A 47 5.29 5.78 8.59
C LEU A 47 4.68 4.39 8.72
N HIS A 48 4.12 4.09 9.90
CA HIS A 48 3.55 2.78 10.19
C HIS A 48 2.24 2.51 9.42
N HIS A 49 1.53 3.54 8.96
CA HIS A 49 0.37 3.39 8.08
C HIS A 49 0.80 2.80 6.73
N PHE A 50 1.91 3.29 6.15
CA PHE A 50 2.45 2.75 4.91
C PHE A 50 2.87 1.29 5.07
N TYR A 51 3.62 0.95 6.12
CA TYR A 51 4.01 -0.44 6.35
C TYR A 51 2.82 -1.37 6.56
N ARG A 52 1.81 -0.95 7.33
CA ARG A 52 0.59 -1.74 7.52
C ARG A 52 -0.20 -1.90 6.22
N ALA A 53 -0.28 -0.86 5.40
CA ALA A 53 -0.94 -0.93 4.10
C ALA A 53 -0.21 -1.87 3.13
N MET A 54 1.12 -1.75 3.00
CA MET A 54 1.91 -2.61 2.13
C MET A 54 1.91 -4.07 2.61
N ALA A 55 2.00 -4.29 3.94
CA ALA A 55 1.89 -5.62 4.52
C ALA A 55 0.52 -6.26 4.24
N TRP A 56 -0.56 -5.48 4.32
CA TRP A 56 -1.89 -5.94 3.98
C TRP A 56 -2.03 -6.30 2.49
N LEU A 57 -1.55 -5.43 1.58
CA LEU A 57 -1.58 -5.71 0.15
C LEU A 57 -0.80 -6.99 -0.21
N GLY A 58 0.30 -7.25 0.49
CA GLY A 58 1.13 -8.44 0.32
C GLY A 58 0.66 -9.68 1.10
N GLU A 59 -0.46 -9.61 1.83
CA GLU A 59 -0.97 -10.77 2.56
C GLU A 59 -1.44 -11.85 1.59
N GLU A 60 -0.89 -13.06 1.74
CA GLU A 60 -1.23 -14.22 0.93
C GLU A 60 -2.68 -14.66 1.22
N ILE A 61 -3.46 -14.89 0.17
CA ILE A 61 -4.88 -15.28 0.30
C ILE A 61 -5.08 -16.79 0.12
N GLU A 62 -4.13 -17.47 -0.52
CA GLU A 62 -4.12 -18.90 -0.76
C GLU A 62 -2.68 -19.42 -0.85
N GLU A 63 -2.51 -20.73 -0.63
CA GLU A 63 -1.20 -21.36 -0.81
C GLU A 63 -0.76 -21.21 -2.27
N LYS A 64 0.52 -20.86 -2.46
CA LYS A 64 1.11 -20.71 -3.78
C LYS A 64 0.93 -21.99 -4.60
N ALA A 65 0.18 -21.92 -5.69
CA ALA A 65 -0.02 -23.05 -6.59
C ALA A 65 1.29 -23.58 -7.18
N GLU A 66 1.35 -24.90 -7.40
CA GLU A 66 2.52 -25.54 -8.00
C GLU A 66 2.81 -24.95 -9.39
N GLY A 67 4.04 -24.44 -9.58
CA GLY A 67 4.46 -23.76 -10.81
C GLY A 67 4.15 -22.25 -10.90
N ALA A 68 3.46 -21.65 -9.92
CA ALA A 68 3.24 -20.20 -9.90
C ALA A 68 4.56 -19.43 -9.67
N LEU A 69 4.67 -18.20 -10.20
CA LEU A 69 5.86 -17.36 -10.00
C LEU A 69 5.88 -16.70 -8.61
N ALA A 70 4.72 -16.29 -8.12
CA ALA A 70 4.53 -15.63 -6.83
C ALA A 70 3.26 -16.17 -6.14
N PRO A 71 3.14 -16.07 -4.79
CA PRO A 71 1.87 -16.31 -4.11
C PRO A 71 0.83 -15.30 -4.57
N ARG A 72 -0.44 -15.67 -4.47
CA ARG A 72 -1.54 -14.74 -4.70
C ARG A 72 -1.80 -13.95 -3.43
N CYS A 73 -1.85 -12.64 -3.55
CA CYS A 73 -1.98 -11.71 -2.43
C CYS A 73 -3.26 -10.86 -2.55
N VAL A 74 -3.59 -10.14 -1.48
CA VAL A 74 -4.75 -9.22 -1.45
C VAL A 74 -4.72 -8.22 -2.60
N LYS A 75 -3.54 -7.69 -2.98
CA LYS A 75 -3.44 -6.74 -4.10
C LYS A 75 -4.02 -7.34 -5.39
N ASP A 76 -3.77 -8.62 -5.66
CA ASP A 76 -4.16 -9.26 -6.92
C ASP A 76 -5.69 -9.30 -7.03
N VAL A 77 -6.39 -9.58 -5.93
CA VAL A 77 -7.86 -9.55 -5.88
C VAL A 77 -8.41 -8.14 -6.10
N ILE A 78 -7.72 -7.11 -5.61
CA ILE A 78 -8.11 -5.72 -5.83
C ILE A 78 -7.91 -5.36 -7.30
N GLU A 79 -6.74 -5.67 -7.86
CA GLU A 79 -6.39 -5.41 -9.25
C GLU A 79 -7.33 -6.14 -10.24
N GLU A 80 -7.74 -7.37 -9.94
CA GLU A 80 -8.70 -8.16 -10.75
C GLU A 80 -10.13 -7.59 -10.76
N LYS A 81 -10.49 -6.74 -9.81
CA LYS A 81 -11.84 -6.18 -9.64
C LYS A 81 -11.99 -4.75 -10.16
N LEU A 82 -10.89 -4.12 -10.57
CA LEU A 82 -10.85 -2.78 -11.16
C LEU A 82 -11.06 -2.83 -12.68
#